data_AF-A0A066WHV4-F1
#
_entry.id   AF-A0A066WHV4-F1
#
_cell.length_a   1.000
_cell.length_b   1.000
_cell.length_c   1.000
_cell.angle_alpha   90.00
_cell.angle_beta   90.00
_cell.angle_gamma   90.00
#
_symmetry.space_group_name_H-M   'P 1'
#
loop_
_entity.id
_entity.type
_entity.pdbx_description
1 polymer ?
#
loop_
_entity_poly.entity_id
_entity_poly.type
_entity_poly.pdbx_seq_one_letter_code
_entity_poly.pdbx_strand_id
1 'polypeptide(L)'
;MVSLRALTFALALASSALVAAKPTADGQCDSDNMCDKSSPCCSSAGYCGKGSGYCLAGCNPYGSFAFNSCAAMPRCKSQHISFKNSATPWVALDSYNGNPATAPLTLDSGTLHAGAAGARLRVTKNGDAAGGTMLSTTRYMYYGSVTARMRHDAQNGIVNALTLMSPTGDEVDIEMTTSSPQSYQTTWFWNVVEEGWTWPGNGMQTPAYLPAGFDGRDWHDYTIQWTPTSLTWKLDDSVIRVAQRSNSFKNGVYQYPATPSRVQISIWNAALAAPSTKAWAGGDPDWSQANKAGAFNIHIASLNITCADPSSLSNGQAYDFSTAIDSQSGEPKVITTNRKTTV
;
A
#
# COMPACT_ATOMS: atom_id res chain seq x y z
N MET A 1 -39.32 3.09 -23.50
CA MET A 1 -38.69 3.87 -22.42
C MET A 1 -38.18 2.89 -21.37
N VAL A 2 -36.96 2.40 -21.51
CA VAL A 2 -36.35 1.49 -20.52
C VAL A 2 -35.55 2.36 -19.58
N SER A 3 -36.01 2.42 -18.33
CA SER A 3 -35.38 3.14 -17.23
C SER A 3 -34.04 2.49 -16.90
N LEU A 4 -32.93 3.12 -17.26
CA LEU A 4 -31.61 2.79 -16.75
C LEU A 4 -31.56 3.22 -15.27
N ARG A 5 -31.81 2.28 -14.36
CA ARG A 5 -31.46 2.45 -12.96
C ARG A 5 -29.94 2.40 -12.86
N ALA A 6 -29.31 3.55 -12.73
CA ALA A 6 -27.92 3.66 -12.33
C ALA A 6 -27.78 3.06 -10.92
N LEU A 7 -27.16 1.88 -10.80
CA LEU A 7 -26.66 1.40 -9.53
C LEU A 7 -25.41 2.22 -9.19
N THR A 8 -25.56 3.19 -8.29
CA THR A 8 -24.45 3.82 -7.59
C THR A 8 -23.84 2.81 -6.63
N PHE A 9 -22.78 2.11 -7.06
CA PHE A 9 -21.92 1.35 -6.17
C PHE A 9 -21.04 2.33 -5.40
N ALA A 10 -21.30 2.48 -4.10
CA ALA A 10 -20.34 3.06 -3.18
C ALA A 10 -19.16 2.07 -3.06
N LEU A 11 -18.05 2.36 -3.75
CA LEU A 11 -16.80 1.64 -3.54
C LEU A 11 -16.25 2.09 -2.18
N ALA A 12 -16.31 1.18 -1.21
CA ALA A 12 -15.64 1.34 0.06
C ALA A 12 -14.14 1.12 -0.17
N LEU A 13 -13.34 2.05 0.37
CA LEU A 13 -11.90 2.03 0.40
C LEU A 13 -11.39 0.63 0.78
N ALA A 14 -10.36 0.16 0.06
CA ALA A 14 -9.52 -0.92 0.54
C ALA A 14 -8.92 -0.43 1.85
N SER A 15 -9.55 -0.80 2.96
CA SER A 15 -8.95 -0.63 4.27
C SER A 15 -7.69 -1.48 4.25
N SER A 16 -6.57 -0.82 3.99
CA SER A 16 -5.22 -1.34 4.16
C SER A 16 -5.25 -2.13 5.45
N ALA A 17 -4.91 -3.43 5.37
CA ALA A 17 -5.00 -4.36 6.48
C ALA A 17 -4.50 -3.65 7.75
N LEU A 18 -5.44 -3.31 8.64
CA LEU A 18 -5.15 -2.52 9.84
C LEU A 18 -4.01 -3.25 10.55
N VAL A 19 -2.81 -2.67 10.51
CA VAL A 19 -1.87 -2.89 11.60
C VAL A 19 -2.66 -2.39 12.79
N ALA A 20 -3.17 -3.31 13.60
CA ALA A 20 -3.86 -2.96 14.82
C ALA A 20 -2.80 -2.31 15.72
N ALA A 21 -2.58 -1.01 15.54
CA ALA A 21 -2.08 -0.18 16.60
C ALA A 21 -3.03 -0.46 17.77
N LYS A 22 -2.48 -1.01 18.86
CA LYS A 22 -3.28 -1.19 20.08
C LYS A 22 -3.91 0.18 20.37
N PRO A 23 -5.23 0.28 20.60
CA PRO A 23 -5.84 1.55 20.93
C PRO A 23 -5.06 2.14 22.10
N THR A 24 -4.39 3.27 21.86
CA THR A 24 -3.62 3.97 22.88
C THR A 24 -4.54 4.81 23.73
N ALA A 25 -4.09 5.12 24.95
CA ALA A 25 -4.80 6.00 25.86
C ALA A 25 -4.92 7.45 25.35
N ASP A 26 -4.19 7.82 24.29
CA ASP A 26 -4.03 9.20 23.83
C ASP A 26 -5.00 9.60 22.69
N GLY A 27 -5.83 8.67 22.23
CA GLY A 27 -6.95 8.96 21.31
C GLY A 27 -6.70 8.65 19.83
N GLN A 28 -7.78 8.77 19.05
CA GLN A 28 -7.78 8.70 17.59
C GLN A 28 -7.29 10.02 16.99
N CYS A 29 -6.72 9.96 15.79
CA CYS A 29 -6.27 11.14 15.06
C CYS A 29 -6.65 11.10 13.58
N ASP A 30 -6.94 12.29 13.09
CA ASP A 30 -7.24 12.62 11.70
C ASP A 30 -6.96 14.12 11.48
N SER A 31 -7.31 14.66 10.32
CA SER A 31 -7.12 16.07 9.99
C SER A 31 -7.89 17.05 10.90
N ASP A 32 -8.97 16.60 11.53
CA ASP A 32 -9.79 17.39 12.46
C ASP A 32 -9.37 17.20 13.93
N ASN A 33 -8.77 16.05 14.23
CA ASN A 33 -8.37 15.59 15.56
C ASN A 33 -6.85 15.37 15.60
N MET A 34 -6.10 16.46 15.74
CA MET A 34 -4.65 16.40 15.80
C MET A 34 -4.14 15.83 17.12
N CYS A 35 -3.05 15.06 17.04
CA CYS A 35 -2.31 14.60 18.19
C CYS A 35 -1.68 15.74 19.01
N ASP A 36 -1.46 15.49 20.29
CA ASP A 36 -0.81 16.44 21.19
C ASP A 36 0.73 16.27 21.24
N LYS A 37 1.41 17.17 21.96
CA LYS A 37 2.86 17.13 22.10
C LYS A 37 3.36 15.91 22.89
N SER A 38 2.54 15.32 23.74
CA SER A 38 2.86 14.11 24.53
C SER A 38 2.73 12.82 23.72
N SER A 39 2.04 12.82 22.59
CA SER A 39 1.93 11.68 21.68
C SER A 39 1.85 12.16 20.23
N PRO A 40 2.93 12.74 19.69
CA PRO A 40 2.87 13.69 18.58
C PRO A 40 2.66 13.09 17.20
N CYS A 41 2.75 11.77 17.06
CA CYS A 41 2.68 11.08 15.77
C CYS A 41 1.33 10.41 15.61
N CYS A 42 0.64 10.73 14.51
CA CYS A 42 -0.54 10.00 14.08
C CYS A 42 -0.12 8.79 13.25
N SER A 43 -0.29 7.58 13.79
CA SER A 43 0.04 6.34 13.09
C SER A 43 -0.78 6.16 11.80
N SER A 44 -0.34 5.28 10.91
CA SER A 44 -1.10 4.89 9.72
C SER A 44 -2.46 4.25 10.03
N ALA A 45 -2.67 3.82 11.28
CA ALA A 45 -3.95 3.31 11.77
C ALA A 45 -4.87 4.38 12.37
N GLY A 46 -4.47 5.67 12.38
CA GLY A 46 -5.29 6.76 12.90
C GLY A 46 -5.29 6.87 14.43
N TYR A 47 -4.18 6.55 15.08
CA TYR A 47 -4.01 6.68 16.54
C TYR A 47 -2.76 7.47 16.90
N CYS A 48 -2.88 8.31 17.94
CA CYS A 48 -1.77 9.08 18.47
C CYS A 48 -0.81 8.22 19.30
N GLY A 49 0.49 8.52 19.18
CA GLY A 49 1.51 7.89 20.01
C GLY A 49 2.94 8.34 19.71
N LYS A 50 3.89 7.50 20.13
CA LYS A 50 5.34 7.71 20.04
C LYS A 50 6.06 6.43 19.65
N GLY A 51 7.26 6.58 19.08
CA GLY A 51 8.13 5.46 18.72
C GLY A 51 7.83 4.90 17.33
N SER A 52 8.45 3.78 16.99
CA SER A 52 8.46 3.20 15.64
C SER A 52 7.06 2.92 15.09
N GLY A 53 6.17 2.33 15.89
CA GLY A 53 4.80 2.00 15.47
C GLY A 53 3.89 3.20 15.18
N TYR A 54 4.28 4.43 15.55
CA TYR A 54 3.48 5.64 15.35
C TYR A 54 4.16 6.65 14.44
N CYS A 55 5.46 6.85 14.61
CA CYS A 55 6.22 7.91 13.96
C CYS A 55 6.92 7.47 12.67
N LEU A 56 6.93 6.16 12.36
CA LEU A 56 7.44 5.60 11.10
C LEU A 56 6.29 5.06 10.24
N ALA A 57 6.62 4.45 9.10
CA ALA A 57 5.77 3.48 8.42
C ALA A 57 4.35 3.95 8.08
N GLY A 58 4.22 5.20 7.60
CA GLY A 58 2.92 5.77 7.21
C GLY A 58 2.34 6.74 8.25
N CYS A 59 3.15 7.23 9.19
CA CYS A 59 2.79 8.34 10.07
C CYS A 59 2.19 9.51 9.28
N ASN A 60 0.93 9.83 9.56
CA ASN A 60 0.18 10.84 8.83
C ASN A 60 0.50 12.24 9.36
N PRO A 61 0.96 13.18 8.51
CA PRO A 61 1.33 14.52 8.96
C PRO A 61 0.14 15.42 9.30
N TYR A 62 -1.05 15.17 8.74
CA TYR A 62 -2.25 15.97 8.98
C TYR A 62 -2.84 15.75 10.37
N GLY A 63 -2.86 14.50 10.83
CA GLY A 63 -3.31 14.18 12.20
C GLY A 63 -2.22 14.27 13.27
N SER A 64 -0.98 14.57 12.89
CA SER A 64 0.14 14.68 13.83
C SER A 64 0.20 16.07 14.47
N PHE A 65 0.82 16.18 15.65
CA PHE A 65 0.97 17.47 16.38
C PHE A 65 1.60 18.59 15.53
N ALA A 66 2.51 18.21 14.64
CA ALA A 66 3.11 19.06 13.63
C ALA A 66 3.47 18.21 12.40
N PHE A 67 3.57 18.84 11.23
CA PHE A 67 3.99 18.19 9.98
C PHE A 67 5.32 17.42 10.11
N ASN A 68 6.20 17.89 11.00
CA ASN A 68 7.51 17.33 11.23
C ASN A 68 7.58 16.39 12.47
N SER A 69 6.45 16.04 13.09
CA SER A 69 6.37 15.05 14.16
C SER A 69 6.72 13.65 13.67
N CYS A 70 6.23 13.29 12.47
CA CYS A 70 6.61 12.07 11.79
C CYS A 70 8.11 12.07 11.47
N ALA A 71 8.73 10.90 11.45
CA ALA A 71 10.11 10.79 11.00
C ALA A 71 10.23 11.13 9.52
N ALA A 72 11.38 11.69 9.11
CA ALA A 72 11.65 11.90 7.69
C ALA A 72 11.71 10.57 6.95
N MET A 73 11.21 10.55 5.71
CA MET A 73 11.05 9.33 4.92
C MET A 73 12.35 8.99 4.16
N PRO A 74 13.02 7.85 4.41
CA PRO A 74 14.23 7.52 3.68
C PRO A 74 14.01 7.47 2.15
N ARG A 75 14.88 8.16 1.39
CA ARG A 75 14.73 8.24 -0.07
C ARG A 75 14.93 6.90 -0.75
N CYS A 76 14.26 6.77 -1.89
CA CYS A 76 14.34 5.62 -2.78
C CYS A 76 15.79 5.31 -3.17
N LYS A 77 16.12 4.03 -3.26
CA LYS A 77 17.35 3.55 -3.90
C LYS A 77 16.99 2.39 -4.81
N SER A 78 17.38 2.48 -6.08
CA SER A 78 17.12 1.41 -7.05
C SER A 78 17.81 0.13 -6.55
N GLN A 79 17.06 -0.96 -6.49
CA GLN A 79 17.51 -2.20 -5.86
C GLN A 79 16.74 -3.42 -6.37
N HIS A 80 17.41 -4.57 -6.31
CA HIS A 80 16.82 -5.88 -6.43
C HIS A 80 16.83 -6.55 -5.06
N ILE A 81 15.67 -6.97 -4.58
CA ILE A 81 15.50 -7.68 -3.30
C ILE A 81 15.07 -9.10 -3.64
N SER A 82 15.88 -10.09 -3.26
CA SER A 82 15.59 -11.51 -3.47
C SER A 82 15.12 -12.16 -2.17
N PHE A 83 14.09 -13.00 -2.28
CA PHE A 83 13.57 -13.83 -1.18
C PHE A 83 13.95 -15.32 -1.36
N LYS A 84 14.70 -15.65 -2.42
CA LYS A 84 15.12 -17.03 -2.71
C LYS A 84 16.15 -17.52 -1.71
N ASN A 85 16.36 -18.84 -1.69
CA ASN A 85 17.35 -19.50 -0.85
C ASN A 85 17.18 -19.18 0.64
N SER A 86 15.93 -19.09 1.10
CA SER A 86 15.57 -18.79 2.48
C SER A 86 16.09 -17.44 2.98
N ALA A 87 16.34 -16.49 2.09
CA ALA A 87 16.73 -15.14 2.46
C ALA A 87 15.61 -14.45 3.27
N THR A 88 16.02 -13.69 4.29
CA THR A 88 15.13 -12.91 5.15
C THR A 88 15.41 -11.41 5.05
N PRO A 89 15.13 -10.75 3.90
CA PRO A 89 15.43 -9.33 3.68
C PRO A 89 14.48 -8.37 4.43
N TRP A 90 13.99 -8.75 5.61
CA TRP A 90 13.07 -7.96 6.40
C TRP A 90 13.40 -8.02 7.89
N VAL A 91 12.93 -7.03 8.64
CA VAL A 91 12.86 -7.04 10.11
C VAL A 91 11.42 -6.77 10.56
N ALA A 92 11.06 -7.14 11.79
CA ALA A 92 9.76 -6.73 12.33
C ALA A 92 9.69 -5.20 12.46
N LEU A 93 8.56 -4.58 12.12
CA LEU A 93 8.37 -3.14 12.23
C LEU A 93 8.58 -2.64 13.66
N ASP A 94 8.12 -3.39 14.66
CA ASP A 94 8.32 -3.07 16.08
C ASP A 94 9.80 -3.02 16.49
N SER A 95 10.67 -3.74 15.77
CA SER A 95 12.13 -3.74 15.97
C SER A 95 12.87 -2.80 15.03
N TYR A 96 12.16 -2.12 14.12
CA TYR A 96 12.73 -1.21 13.15
C TYR A 96 12.74 0.22 13.67
N ASN A 97 13.92 0.82 13.76
CA ASN A 97 14.09 2.17 14.29
C ASN A 97 14.11 3.27 13.21
N GLY A 98 13.77 2.96 11.96
CA GLY A 98 13.80 3.96 10.87
C GLY A 98 15.10 4.03 10.07
N ASN A 99 16.12 3.22 10.38
CA ASN A 99 17.36 3.14 9.60
C ASN A 99 17.22 2.16 8.41
N PRO A 100 17.12 2.62 7.15
CA PRO A 100 16.92 1.77 5.98
C PRO A 100 18.12 0.87 5.65
N ALA A 101 19.25 1.02 6.35
CA ALA A 101 20.40 0.13 6.22
C ALA A 101 20.21 -1.20 6.99
N THR A 102 19.30 -1.24 7.97
CA THR A 102 19.03 -2.45 8.78
C THR A 102 18.42 -3.57 7.93
N ALA A 103 17.43 -3.23 7.11
CA ALA A 103 16.82 -4.12 6.13
C ALA A 103 16.11 -3.30 5.04
N PRO A 104 15.94 -3.84 3.83
CA PRO A 104 15.18 -3.16 2.78
C PRO A 104 13.66 -3.22 3.01
N LEU A 105 13.16 -4.11 3.87
CA LEU A 105 11.74 -4.30 4.16
C LEU A 105 11.47 -4.39 5.66
N THR A 106 10.23 -4.07 6.05
CA THR A 106 9.66 -4.42 7.36
C THR A 106 8.52 -5.40 7.19
N LEU A 107 8.37 -6.31 8.15
CA LEU A 107 7.15 -7.06 8.40
C LEU A 107 6.26 -6.22 9.32
N ASP A 108 5.24 -5.62 8.74
CA ASP A 108 4.35 -4.67 9.41
C ASP A 108 3.28 -5.40 10.22
N SER A 109 2.84 -6.57 9.74
CA SER A 109 1.86 -7.43 10.43
C SER A 109 1.94 -8.88 9.93
N GLY A 110 1.37 -9.80 10.72
CA GLY A 110 1.18 -11.19 10.33
C GLY A 110 2.44 -12.04 10.40
N THR A 111 2.53 -13.04 9.51
CA THR A 111 3.61 -14.03 9.52
C THR A 111 4.16 -14.30 8.13
N LEU A 112 5.48 -14.39 8.04
CA LEU A 112 6.20 -14.64 6.80
C LEU A 112 7.12 -15.85 6.95
N HIS A 113 7.11 -16.75 5.97
CA HIS A 113 7.97 -17.93 5.95
C HIS A 113 8.89 -17.94 4.73
N ALA A 114 10.20 -17.87 4.97
CA ALA A 114 11.22 -18.01 3.94
C ALA A 114 11.26 -19.44 3.37
N GLY A 115 11.77 -19.58 2.16
CA GLY A 115 11.96 -20.87 1.49
C GLY A 115 12.86 -20.75 0.27
N ALA A 116 13.17 -21.89 -0.35
CA ALA A 116 14.11 -21.95 -1.48
C ALA A 116 13.64 -21.11 -2.68
N ALA A 117 12.35 -21.17 -3.02
CA ALA A 117 11.78 -20.45 -4.16
C ALA A 117 11.39 -18.99 -3.87
N GLY A 118 11.40 -18.56 -2.60
CA GLY A 118 10.84 -17.29 -2.18
C GLY A 118 10.26 -17.33 -0.76
N ALA A 119 9.68 -16.22 -0.33
CA ALA A 119 8.95 -16.11 0.94
C ALA A 119 7.44 -16.26 0.74
N ARG A 120 6.74 -16.63 1.81
CA ARG A 120 5.27 -16.82 1.85
C ARG A 120 4.66 -15.93 2.92
N LEU A 121 3.83 -14.97 2.50
CA LEU A 121 2.97 -14.20 3.39
C LEU A 121 1.71 -15.01 3.63
N ARG A 122 1.13 -14.95 4.84
CA ARG A 122 0.04 -15.84 5.24
C ARG A 122 -1.21 -15.11 5.69
N VAL A 123 -2.34 -15.76 5.49
CA VAL A 123 -3.57 -15.53 6.24
C VAL A 123 -4.00 -16.85 6.87
N THR A 124 -4.26 -16.85 8.17
CA THR A 124 -4.76 -18.02 8.92
C THR A 124 -6.14 -17.73 9.47
N LYS A 125 -6.89 -18.76 9.87
CA LYS A 125 -8.22 -18.53 10.46
C LYS A 125 -8.16 -17.75 11.78
N ASN A 126 -7.11 -18.02 12.57
CA ASN A 126 -6.90 -17.48 13.90
C ASN A 126 -5.41 -17.13 14.10
N GLY A 127 -5.10 -16.38 15.16
CA GLY A 127 -3.75 -16.00 15.55
C GLY A 127 -3.24 -14.74 14.85
N ASP A 128 -1.92 -14.52 14.91
CA ASP A 128 -1.29 -13.26 14.50
C ASP A 128 -1.48 -12.93 13.01
N ALA A 129 -1.71 -13.94 12.17
CA ALA A 129 -1.98 -13.77 10.73
C ALA A 129 -3.47 -13.83 10.37
N ALA A 130 -4.39 -13.70 11.34
CA ALA A 130 -5.83 -13.74 11.08
C ALA A 130 -6.34 -12.56 10.24
N GLY A 131 -5.79 -11.36 10.51
CA GLY A 131 -6.08 -10.15 9.75
C GLY A 131 -5.38 -10.11 8.40
N GLY A 132 -4.19 -10.70 8.32
CA GLY A 132 -3.36 -10.66 7.13
C GLY A 132 -1.88 -10.68 7.46
N THR A 133 -1.06 -10.61 6.42
CA THR A 133 0.38 -10.36 6.52
C THR A 133 0.73 -9.24 5.56
N MET A 134 1.54 -8.28 6.01
CA MET A 134 1.98 -7.16 5.19
C MET A 134 3.50 -6.95 5.30
N LEU A 135 4.16 -6.88 4.15
CA LEU A 135 5.55 -6.45 3.99
C LEU A 135 5.58 -5.09 3.33
N SER A 136 6.47 -4.21 3.80
CA SER A 136 6.60 -2.86 3.25
C SER A 136 8.07 -2.44 3.11
N THR A 137 8.40 -1.63 2.10
CA THR A 137 9.77 -1.09 1.95
C THR A 137 10.16 -0.12 3.06
N THR A 138 11.42 -0.14 3.48
CA THR A 138 11.97 0.84 4.43
C THR A 138 12.26 2.19 3.80
N ARG A 139 12.38 2.22 2.48
CA ARG A 139 12.55 3.43 1.66
C ARG A 139 11.26 3.73 0.92
N TYR A 140 10.98 5.02 0.75
CA TYR A 140 9.83 5.52 0.01
C TYR A 140 10.22 5.76 -1.44
N MET A 141 9.34 5.43 -2.38
CA MET A 141 9.46 5.74 -3.80
C MET A 141 8.56 6.93 -4.10
N TYR A 142 9.10 7.98 -4.73
CA TYR A 142 8.26 9.11 -5.16
C TYR A 142 7.79 8.96 -6.61
N TYR A 143 8.64 8.45 -7.49
CA TYR A 143 8.28 7.97 -8.82
C TYR A 143 9.27 6.89 -9.22
N GLY A 144 8.97 6.14 -10.28
CA GLY A 144 9.81 5.08 -10.79
C GLY A 144 9.01 3.85 -11.20
N SER A 145 9.56 2.68 -10.93
CA SER A 145 8.90 1.41 -11.22
C SER A 145 9.14 0.42 -10.10
N VAL A 146 8.11 -0.35 -9.78
CA VAL A 146 8.26 -1.56 -8.97
C VAL A 146 7.72 -2.76 -9.73
N THR A 147 8.47 -3.86 -9.71
CA THR A 147 8.06 -5.16 -10.23
C THR A 147 8.21 -6.21 -9.13
N ALA A 148 7.10 -6.84 -8.76
CA ALA A 148 7.06 -7.94 -7.83
C ALA A 148 6.87 -9.26 -8.59
N ARG A 149 7.81 -10.19 -8.43
CA ARG A 149 7.66 -11.55 -8.97
C ARG A 149 6.92 -12.40 -7.96
N MET A 150 5.64 -12.66 -8.21
CA MET A 150 4.73 -13.27 -7.24
C MET A 150 3.88 -14.37 -7.87
N ARG A 151 3.27 -15.18 -7.01
CA ARG A 151 2.18 -16.09 -7.36
C ARG A 151 1.24 -16.25 -6.16
N HIS A 152 -0.01 -16.56 -6.43
CA HIS A 152 -1.07 -16.63 -5.42
C HIS A 152 -2.12 -17.67 -5.81
N ASP A 153 -2.82 -18.18 -4.81
CA ASP A 153 -4.03 -18.97 -5.03
C ASP A 153 -5.25 -18.04 -4.90
N ALA A 154 -6.08 -17.97 -5.94
CA ALA A 154 -7.30 -17.15 -5.94
C ALA A 154 -8.35 -17.77 -4.98
N GLN A 155 -8.84 -16.98 -4.03
CA GLN A 155 -9.81 -17.42 -3.03
C GLN A 155 -10.79 -16.31 -2.69
N ASN A 156 -12.06 -16.66 -2.46
CA ASN A 156 -13.03 -15.69 -1.96
C ASN A 156 -12.63 -15.22 -0.56
N GLY A 157 -12.89 -13.96 -0.25
CA GLY A 157 -12.60 -13.34 1.03
C GLY A 157 -11.12 -13.15 1.35
N ILE A 158 -10.20 -13.57 0.46
CA ILE A 158 -8.76 -13.38 0.62
C ILE A 158 -8.26 -12.49 -0.50
N VAL A 159 -7.69 -11.35 -0.13
CA VAL A 159 -7.17 -10.37 -1.07
C VAL A 159 -5.65 -10.45 -1.06
N ASN A 160 -5.06 -10.50 -2.25
CA ASN A 160 -3.63 -10.44 -2.47
C ASN A 160 -3.32 -9.10 -3.16
N ALA A 161 -2.35 -8.33 -2.66
CA ALA A 161 -2.09 -6.99 -3.19
C ALA A 161 -0.61 -6.64 -3.37
N LEU A 162 -0.32 -5.83 -4.39
CA LEU A 162 0.86 -4.99 -4.51
C LEU A 162 0.39 -3.54 -4.51
N THR A 163 0.79 -2.79 -3.49
CA THR A 163 0.28 -1.44 -3.22
C THR A 163 1.43 -0.44 -3.09
N LEU A 164 1.25 0.77 -3.59
CA LEU A 164 2.04 1.95 -3.21
C LEU A 164 1.21 2.77 -2.23
N MET A 165 1.66 2.95 -0.98
CA MET A 165 0.92 3.71 0.04
C MET A 165 1.73 4.89 0.59
N SER A 166 1.17 6.09 0.49
CA SER A 166 1.73 7.34 1.03
C SER A 166 1.16 7.65 2.42
N PRO A 167 1.92 8.33 3.30
CA PRO A 167 1.39 8.82 4.57
C PRO A 167 0.27 9.86 4.44
N THR A 168 0.11 10.52 3.28
CA THR A 168 -1.01 11.45 3.02
C THR A 168 -2.24 10.76 2.42
N GLY A 169 -2.19 9.45 2.18
CA GLY A 169 -3.30 8.69 1.61
C GLY A 169 -3.34 8.66 0.09
N ASP A 170 -2.24 8.96 -0.60
CA ASP A 170 -2.09 8.49 -1.98
C ASP A 170 -1.90 6.97 -1.99
N GLU A 171 -2.61 6.29 -2.89
CA GLU A 171 -2.58 4.84 -3.02
C GLU A 171 -2.59 4.41 -4.49
N VAL A 172 -1.87 3.34 -4.83
CA VAL A 172 -1.89 2.70 -6.15
C VAL A 172 -1.83 1.19 -5.98
N ASP A 173 -2.80 0.48 -6.55
CA ASP A 173 -2.97 -0.95 -6.26
C ASP A 173 -2.98 -1.84 -7.50
N ILE A 174 -2.52 -3.06 -7.26
CA ILE A 174 -2.92 -4.27 -7.95
C ILE A 174 -3.53 -5.19 -6.90
N GLU A 175 -4.78 -5.61 -7.08
CA GLU A 175 -5.47 -6.50 -6.15
C GLU A 175 -6.08 -7.71 -6.86
N MET A 176 -5.89 -8.90 -6.30
CA MET A 176 -6.55 -10.14 -6.71
C MET A 176 -7.47 -10.58 -5.58
N THR A 177 -8.78 -10.48 -5.83
CA THR A 177 -9.76 -10.22 -4.75
C THR A 177 -10.82 -11.30 -4.57
N THR A 178 -10.96 -12.23 -5.53
CA THR A 178 -11.99 -13.27 -5.51
C THR A 178 -11.40 -14.62 -5.87
N SER A 179 -12.21 -15.69 -5.84
CA SER A 179 -11.81 -17.02 -6.31
C SER A 179 -11.66 -17.13 -7.82
N SER A 180 -11.98 -16.08 -8.58
CA SER A 180 -11.74 -16.08 -10.02
C SER A 180 -10.24 -15.90 -10.30
N PRO A 181 -9.59 -16.81 -11.05
CA PRO A 181 -8.21 -16.61 -11.48
C PRO A 181 -8.09 -15.44 -12.48
N GLN A 182 -9.20 -14.85 -12.92
CA GLN A 182 -9.22 -13.64 -13.74
C GLN A 182 -9.43 -12.36 -12.90
N SER A 183 -9.53 -12.48 -11.57
CA SER A 183 -9.63 -11.33 -10.68
C SER A 183 -8.29 -10.61 -10.61
N TYR A 184 -8.20 -9.48 -11.31
CA TYR A 184 -7.08 -8.58 -11.28
C TYR A 184 -7.64 -7.18 -11.32
N GLN A 185 -7.47 -6.41 -10.27
CA GLN A 185 -8.05 -5.08 -10.15
C GLN A 185 -6.92 -4.08 -10.02
N THR A 186 -7.06 -2.97 -10.73
CA THR A 186 -6.15 -1.84 -10.61
C THR A 186 -6.95 -0.67 -10.10
N THR A 187 -6.40 0.05 -9.14
CA THR A 187 -7.00 1.30 -8.66
C THR A 187 -5.91 2.27 -8.27
N TRP A 188 -6.31 3.52 -8.08
CA TRP A 188 -5.50 4.49 -7.39
C TRP A 188 -6.42 5.44 -6.63
N PHE A 189 -5.90 5.94 -5.54
CA PHE A 189 -6.54 6.94 -4.70
C PHE A 189 -5.61 8.13 -4.52
N TRP A 190 -6.22 9.28 -4.31
CA TRP A 190 -5.51 10.54 -4.10
C TRP A 190 -5.99 11.13 -2.79
N ASN A 191 -5.06 11.39 -1.87
CA ASN A 191 -5.30 12.07 -0.59
C ASN A 191 -6.52 11.54 0.20
N VAL A 192 -6.69 10.22 0.31
CA VAL A 192 -7.92 9.65 0.95
C VAL A 192 -7.99 9.79 2.46
N VAL A 193 -6.99 10.38 3.12
CA VAL A 193 -7.10 10.66 4.56
C VAL A 193 -7.98 11.87 4.83
N GLU A 194 -8.13 12.81 3.89
CA GLU A 194 -8.83 14.07 4.18
C GLU A 194 -10.35 13.99 4.09
N GLU A 195 -10.95 12.97 3.47
CA GLU A 195 -12.36 13.15 3.10
C GLU A 195 -13.07 11.81 2.83
N GLY A 196 -14.22 11.60 3.48
CA GLY A 196 -15.17 10.48 3.25
C GLY A 196 -15.78 10.46 1.85
N TRP A 197 -15.00 10.79 0.83
CA TRP A 197 -15.33 10.87 -0.57
C TRP A 197 -15.21 9.51 -1.23
N THR A 198 -16.36 8.96 -1.58
CA THR A 198 -16.46 8.06 -2.74
C THR A 198 -16.15 8.88 -3.98
N TRP A 199 -14.93 8.77 -4.54
CA TRP A 199 -14.61 9.48 -5.79
C TRP A 199 -15.30 8.81 -6.99
N PRO A 200 -16.19 9.48 -7.75
CA PRO A 200 -16.82 8.90 -8.92
C PRO A 200 -15.97 8.99 -10.20
N GLY A 201 -14.65 9.22 -10.08
CA GLY A 201 -13.75 9.48 -11.22
C GLY A 201 -12.77 8.38 -11.58
N ASN A 202 -12.35 7.57 -10.62
CA ASN A 202 -11.25 6.62 -10.80
C ASN A 202 -11.75 5.25 -10.37
N GLY A 203 -12.50 4.60 -11.27
CA GLY A 203 -12.99 3.27 -11.01
C GLY A 203 -11.83 2.30 -10.79
N MET A 204 -11.99 1.46 -9.78
CA MET A 204 -11.40 0.12 -9.76
C MET A 204 -11.65 -0.51 -11.12
N GLN A 205 -10.59 -0.71 -11.90
CA GLN A 205 -10.68 -1.31 -13.22
C GLN A 205 -10.14 -2.73 -13.13
N THR A 206 -11.05 -3.67 -13.32
CA THR A 206 -10.69 -5.00 -13.78
C THR A 206 -10.37 -4.90 -15.27
N PRO A 207 -9.17 -5.31 -15.73
CA PRO A 207 -8.90 -5.43 -17.15
C PRO A 207 -9.96 -6.32 -17.78
N ALA A 208 -10.48 -5.93 -18.94
CA ALA A 208 -11.49 -6.73 -19.63
C ALA A 208 -10.96 -8.12 -20.00
N TYR A 209 -9.64 -8.26 -20.18
CA TYR A 209 -8.95 -9.50 -20.50
C TYR A 209 -7.53 -9.50 -19.91
N LEU A 210 -7.11 -10.62 -19.32
CA LEU A 210 -5.72 -10.90 -18.95
C LEU A 210 -5.01 -11.61 -20.11
N PRO A 211 -3.66 -11.65 -20.13
CA PRO A 211 -2.92 -12.40 -21.15
C PRO A 211 -3.39 -13.86 -21.25
N ALA A 212 -3.41 -14.40 -22.47
CA ALA A 212 -3.82 -15.78 -22.71
C ALA A 212 -2.93 -16.75 -21.92
N GLY A 213 -3.56 -17.69 -21.19
CA GLY A 213 -2.85 -18.65 -20.35
C GLY A 213 -2.43 -18.11 -18.97
N PHE A 214 -2.89 -16.92 -18.57
CA PHE A 214 -2.68 -16.43 -17.22
C PHE A 214 -3.26 -17.39 -16.17
N ASP A 215 -2.42 -17.79 -15.22
CA ASP A 215 -2.79 -18.55 -14.04
C ASP A 215 -2.03 -17.95 -12.85
N GLY A 216 -2.76 -17.35 -11.90
CA GLY A 216 -2.14 -16.72 -10.71
C GLY A 216 -1.25 -17.65 -9.88
N ARG A 217 -1.39 -18.98 -10.06
CA ARG A 217 -0.57 -20.01 -9.41
C ARG A 217 0.82 -20.14 -10.02
N ASP A 218 1.03 -19.63 -11.24
CA ASP A 218 2.33 -19.49 -11.87
C ASP A 218 3.02 -18.20 -11.44
N TRP A 219 4.34 -18.16 -11.62
CA TRP A 219 5.13 -16.98 -11.28
C TRP A 219 5.02 -15.91 -12.36
N HIS A 220 4.40 -14.80 -12.01
CA HIS A 220 4.23 -13.63 -12.85
C HIS A 220 4.94 -12.40 -12.29
N ASP A 221 5.27 -11.47 -13.17
CA ASP A 221 5.85 -10.18 -12.82
C ASP A 221 4.76 -9.10 -12.80
N TYR A 222 4.36 -8.67 -11.62
CA TYR A 222 3.36 -7.61 -11.41
C TYR A 222 4.07 -6.27 -11.31
N THR A 223 3.80 -5.35 -12.24
CA THR A 223 4.54 -4.09 -12.33
C THR A 223 3.63 -2.88 -12.21
N ILE A 224 4.03 -1.92 -11.37
CA ILE A 224 3.50 -0.56 -11.33
C ILE A 224 4.62 0.38 -11.77
N GLN A 225 4.41 1.07 -12.89
CA GLN A 225 5.23 2.17 -13.36
C GLN A 225 4.52 3.48 -13.03
N TRP A 226 5.17 4.33 -12.25
CA TRP A 226 4.58 5.56 -11.75
C TRP A 226 5.46 6.74 -12.10
N THR A 227 4.88 7.67 -12.85
CA THR A 227 5.55 8.90 -13.30
C THR A 227 4.74 10.12 -12.89
N PRO A 228 5.28 11.35 -13.01
CA PRO A 228 4.51 12.57 -12.79
C PRO A 228 3.33 12.77 -13.75
N THR A 229 3.22 11.98 -14.82
CA THR A 229 2.21 12.16 -15.87
C THR A 229 1.30 10.94 -16.05
N SER A 230 1.74 9.75 -15.64
CA SER A 230 0.96 8.53 -15.84
C SER A 230 1.31 7.40 -14.87
N LEU A 231 0.30 6.58 -14.58
CA LEU A 231 0.43 5.27 -13.96
C LEU A 231 0.23 4.20 -15.04
N THR A 232 1.14 3.24 -15.10
CA THR A 232 1.03 2.09 -16.01
C THR A 232 1.15 0.81 -15.21
N TRP A 233 0.14 -0.04 -15.30
CA TRP A 233 0.15 -1.37 -14.74
C TRP A 233 0.52 -2.37 -15.82
N LYS A 234 1.48 -3.23 -15.52
CA LYS A 234 1.85 -4.36 -16.38
C LYS A 234 1.73 -5.68 -15.63
N LEU A 235 1.39 -6.71 -16.39
CA LEU A 235 1.46 -8.10 -15.98
C LEU A 235 2.41 -8.80 -16.94
N ASP A 236 3.49 -9.35 -16.38
CA ASP A 236 4.69 -9.71 -17.10
C ASP A 236 5.18 -8.51 -17.93
N ASP A 237 5.24 -8.65 -19.25
CA ASP A 237 5.62 -7.58 -20.15
C ASP A 237 4.43 -6.86 -20.80
N SER A 238 3.21 -7.33 -20.57
CA SER A 238 2.01 -6.78 -21.18
C SER A 238 1.49 -5.58 -20.41
N VAL A 239 1.29 -4.45 -21.08
CA VAL A 239 0.59 -3.30 -20.51
C VAL A 239 -0.88 -3.63 -20.38
N ILE A 240 -1.39 -3.55 -19.15
CA ILE A 240 -2.77 -3.92 -18.80
C ILE A 240 -3.65 -2.68 -18.65
N ARG A 241 -3.10 -1.59 -18.08
CA ARG A 241 -3.79 -0.31 -17.93
C ARG A 241 -2.78 0.83 -17.98
N VAL A 242 -3.19 1.93 -18.60
CA VAL A 242 -2.51 3.22 -18.48
C VAL A 242 -3.52 4.25 -18.00
N ALA A 243 -3.16 4.99 -16.97
CA ALA A 243 -3.90 6.13 -16.47
C ALA A 243 -3.09 7.39 -16.65
N GLN A 244 -3.68 8.38 -17.31
CA GLN A 244 -3.05 9.68 -17.54
C GLN A 244 -3.47 10.64 -16.43
N ARG A 245 -2.51 11.30 -15.78
CA ARG A 245 -2.75 12.36 -14.79
C ARG A 245 -3.63 13.47 -15.36
N SER A 246 -3.51 13.78 -16.66
CA SER A 246 -4.36 14.79 -17.31
C SER A 246 -5.86 14.51 -17.16
N ASN A 247 -6.25 13.24 -17.02
CA ASN A 247 -7.67 12.84 -16.92
C ASN A 247 -8.21 12.94 -15.49
N SER A 248 -7.36 13.24 -14.50
CA SER A 248 -7.76 13.42 -13.10
C SER A 248 -7.88 14.88 -12.67
N PHE A 249 -7.82 15.84 -13.62
CA PHE A 249 -7.97 17.25 -13.30
C PHE A 249 -9.41 17.58 -12.91
N LYS A 250 -9.63 17.90 -11.62
CA LYS A 250 -10.93 18.26 -11.05
C LYS A 250 -10.72 19.25 -9.92
N ASN A 251 -11.67 20.16 -9.73
CA ASN A 251 -11.63 21.16 -8.65
C ASN A 251 -10.32 21.99 -8.59
N GLY A 252 -9.70 22.25 -9.74
CA GLY A 252 -8.48 23.06 -9.85
C GLY A 252 -7.16 22.32 -9.60
N VAL A 253 -7.20 21.02 -9.28
CA VAL A 253 -6.01 20.18 -9.02
C VAL A 253 -6.07 18.87 -9.81
N TYR A 254 -4.92 18.22 -9.95
CA TYR A 254 -4.80 16.86 -10.47
C TYR A 254 -4.90 15.87 -9.32
N GLN A 255 -6.00 15.12 -9.29
CA GLN A 255 -6.28 14.15 -8.24
C GLN A 255 -5.63 12.82 -8.58
N TYR A 256 -4.33 12.80 -8.41
CA TYR A 256 -3.42 11.77 -8.87
C TYR A 256 -2.29 11.63 -7.86
N PRO A 257 -1.85 10.40 -7.54
CA PRO A 257 -0.78 10.16 -6.60
C PRO A 257 0.46 11.02 -6.87
N ALA A 258 0.80 11.87 -5.91
CA ALA A 258 1.82 12.89 -6.01
C ALA A 258 2.64 13.05 -4.72
N THR A 259 2.67 12.04 -3.84
CA THR A 259 3.48 12.03 -2.61
C THR A 259 4.23 10.70 -2.37
N PRO A 260 5.45 10.69 -1.78
CA PRO A 260 6.26 9.48 -1.65
C PRO A 260 5.55 8.31 -0.95
N SER A 261 5.63 7.13 -1.54
CA SER A 261 4.91 5.94 -1.09
C SER A 261 5.85 4.78 -0.76
N ARG A 262 5.46 3.95 0.20
CA ARG A 262 6.10 2.65 0.43
C ARG A 262 5.54 1.66 -0.58
N VAL A 263 6.37 0.75 -1.06
CA VAL A 263 5.87 -0.45 -1.75
C VAL A 263 5.46 -1.45 -0.69
N GLN A 264 4.23 -1.95 -0.79
CA GLN A 264 3.65 -2.94 0.11
C GLN A 264 3.22 -4.18 -0.67
N ILE A 265 3.49 -5.35 -0.10
CA ILE A 265 2.92 -6.62 -0.55
C ILE A 265 2.12 -7.16 0.61
N SER A 266 0.88 -7.54 0.35
CA SER A 266 0.01 -8.03 1.41
C SER A 266 -0.87 -9.18 0.94
N ILE A 267 -1.31 -9.96 1.93
CA ILE A 267 -2.44 -10.87 1.83
C ILE A 267 -3.31 -10.66 3.06
N TRP A 268 -4.62 -10.50 2.90
CA TRP A 268 -5.51 -10.16 4.01
C TRP A 268 -6.91 -10.75 3.88
N ASN A 269 -7.58 -10.87 5.04
CA ASN A 269 -8.92 -11.45 5.14
C ASN A 269 -10.00 -10.37 5.07
N ALA A 270 -10.60 -10.21 3.88
CA ALA A 270 -11.65 -9.22 3.66
C ALA A 270 -12.95 -9.50 4.42
N ALA A 271 -13.15 -10.72 4.94
CA ALA A 271 -14.32 -11.01 5.76
C ALA A 271 -14.29 -10.34 7.14
N LEU A 272 -13.13 -9.81 7.56
CA LEU A 272 -12.99 -9.01 8.78
C LEU A 272 -13.22 -7.51 8.55
N ALA A 273 -13.37 -7.10 7.29
CA ALA A 273 -13.62 -5.71 6.92
C ALA A 273 -15.12 -5.38 6.87
N ALA A 274 -15.45 -4.17 6.43
CA ALA A 274 -16.84 -3.73 6.26
C ALA A 274 -17.64 -4.69 5.33
N PRO A 275 -18.97 -4.81 5.50
CA PRO A 275 -19.78 -5.71 4.69
C PRO A 275 -19.66 -5.52 3.17
N SER A 276 -19.48 -4.27 2.71
CA SER A 276 -19.25 -3.96 1.29
C SER A 276 -17.93 -4.51 0.78
N THR A 277 -16.85 -4.37 1.56
CA THR A 277 -15.52 -4.91 1.26
C THR A 277 -15.54 -6.44 1.25
N LYS A 278 -16.22 -7.06 2.21
CA LYS A 278 -16.44 -8.52 2.20
C LYS A 278 -17.18 -8.97 0.94
N ALA A 279 -18.25 -8.29 0.56
CA ALA A 279 -19.02 -8.62 -0.64
C ALA A 279 -18.18 -8.45 -1.92
N TRP A 280 -17.39 -7.39 -1.99
CA TRP A 280 -16.44 -7.14 -3.09
C TRP A 280 -15.41 -8.25 -3.25
N ALA A 281 -14.90 -8.79 -2.14
CA ALA A 281 -13.97 -9.91 -2.14
C ALA A 281 -14.63 -11.29 -2.39
N GLY A 282 -15.91 -11.34 -2.72
CA GLY A 282 -16.62 -12.59 -2.98
C GLY A 282 -17.11 -13.33 -1.73
N GLY A 283 -17.15 -12.69 -0.57
CA GLY A 283 -17.73 -13.22 0.67
C GLY A 283 -16.70 -13.77 1.66
N ASP A 284 -17.07 -14.82 2.39
CA ASP A 284 -16.19 -15.48 3.38
C ASP A 284 -15.16 -16.40 2.70
N PRO A 285 -13.94 -16.51 3.25
CA PRO A 285 -12.99 -17.55 2.86
C PRO A 285 -13.51 -18.95 3.16
N ASP A 286 -13.38 -19.86 2.17
CA ASP A 286 -13.57 -21.29 2.39
C ASP A 286 -12.30 -21.89 3.01
N TRP A 287 -12.23 -21.90 4.34
CA TRP A 287 -11.10 -22.44 5.09
C TRP A 287 -10.82 -23.93 4.84
N SER A 288 -11.72 -24.69 4.21
CA SER A 288 -11.42 -26.07 3.78
C SER A 288 -10.39 -26.13 2.64
N GLN A 289 -10.23 -25.04 1.89
CA GLN A 289 -9.23 -24.87 0.83
C GLN A 289 -7.86 -24.42 1.37
N ALA A 290 -7.75 -24.12 2.67
CA ALA A 290 -6.48 -23.73 3.25
C ALA A 290 -5.47 -24.88 3.17
N ASN A 291 -4.18 -24.55 3.07
CA ASN A 291 -3.14 -25.58 2.98
C ASN A 291 -3.05 -26.43 4.27
N LYS A 292 -2.16 -27.43 4.29
CA LYS A 292 -1.97 -28.31 5.48
C LYS A 292 -1.59 -27.58 6.77
N ALA A 293 -1.11 -26.33 6.69
CA ALA A 293 -0.81 -25.47 7.83
C ALA A 293 -1.98 -24.55 8.20
N GLY A 294 -3.17 -24.73 7.60
CA GLY A 294 -4.35 -23.91 7.84
C GLY A 294 -4.22 -22.48 7.31
N ALA A 295 -3.43 -22.27 6.25
CA ALA A 295 -3.13 -20.95 5.72
C ALA A 295 -3.38 -20.81 4.21
N PHE A 296 -3.84 -19.62 3.81
CA PHE A 296 -3.72 -19.11 2.44
C PHE A 296 -2.40 -18.33 2.31
N ASN A 297 -1.83 -18.31 1.10
CA ASN A 297 -0.51 -17.70 0.89
C ASN A 297 -0.45 -16.92 -0.42
N ILE A 298 0.23 -15.78 -0.37
CA ILE A 298 0.93 -15.22 -1.54
C ILE A 298 2.40 -15.58 -1.41
N HIS A 299 3.00 -15.99 -2.52
CA HIS A 299 4.42 -16.27 -2.61
C HIS A 299 5.12 -15.13 -3.35
N ILE A 300 6.27 -14.71 -2.85
CA ILE A 300 7.13 -13.72 -3.50
C ILE A 300 8.54 -14.25 -3.68
N ALA A 301 9.08 -14.11 -4.90
CA ALA A 301 10.44 -14.48 -5.24
C ALA A 301 11.38 -13.28 -5.20
N SER A 302 10.94 -12.11 -5.68
CA SER A 302 11.75 -10.89 -5.73
C SER A 302 10.93 -9.61 -5.86
N LEU A 303 11.53 -8.50 -5.45
CA LEU A 303 11.14 -7.14 -5.79
C LEU A 303 12.26 -6.45 -6.57
N ASN A 304 11.91 -5.83 -7.69
CA ASN A 304 12.77 -4.91 -8.43
C ASN A 304 12.20 -3.51 -8.29
N ILE A 305 13.00 -2.55 -7.82
CA ILE A 305 12.60 -1.15 -7.66
C ILE A 305 13.57 -0.28 -8.44
N THR A 306 13.05 0.61 -9.27
CA THR A 306 13.79 1.71 -9.90
C THR A 306 13.22 3.04 -9.41
N CYS A 307 14.10 3.99 -9.11
CA CYS A 307 13.71 5.30 -8.58
C CYS A 307 13.84 6.36 -9.66
N ALA A 308 12.88 7.28 -9.73
CA ALA A 308 12.83 8.37 -10.69
C ALA A 308 12.41 9.69 -10.03
N ASP A 309 13.11 10.08 -8.96
CA ASP A 309 12.82 11.31 -8.24
C ASP A 309 12.73 12.54 -9.17
N PRO A 310 11.78 13.47 -8.92
CA PRO A 310 11.70 14.71 -9.69
C PRO A 310 13.01 15.50 -9.60
N SER A 311 13.43 16.07 -10.73
CA SER A 311 14.62 16.94 -10.80
C SER A 311 14.48 18.23 -9.97
N SER A 312 13.26 18.59 -9.59
CA SER A 312 12.96 19.74 -8.72
C SER A 312 13.35 19.51 -7.26
N LEU A 313 13.59 18.27 -6.84
CA LEU A 313 14.03 17.98 -5.47
C LEU A 313 15.50 18.33 -5.27
N SER A 314 15.78 19.10 -4.22
CA SER A 314 17.15 19.44 -3.79
C SER A 314 17.90 18.23 -3.23
N ASN A 315 19.21 18.41 -3.00
CA ASN A 315 20.01 17.42 -2.27
C ASN A 315 19.46 17.19 -0.85
N GLY A 316 19.45 15.92 -0.42
CA GLY A 316 18.98 15.52 0.91
C GLY A 316 18.81 14.01 0.98
N GLN A 317 18.93 13.45 2.18
CA GLN A 317 18.91 11.99 2.42
C GLN A 317 17.50 11.40 2.55
N ALA A 318 16.51 12.24 2.88
CA ALA A 318 15.13 11.85 3.14
C ALA A 318 14.13 12.81 2.45
N TYR A 319 12.91 12.34 2.21
CA TYR A 319 11.78 13.21 1.91
C TYR A 319 11.12 13.69 3.21
N ASP A 320 10.44 14.83 3.12
CA ASP A 320 9.59 15.38 4.17
C ASP A 320 8.43 16.13 3.53
N PHE A 321 7.46 16.55 4.34
CA PHE A 321 6.36 17.40 3.90
C PHE A 321 6.54 18.83 4.41
N SER A 322 6.31 19.79 3.53
CA SER A 322 6.19 21.21 3.88
C SER A 322 4.77 21.53 4.32
N THR A 323 4.59 22.59 5.11
CA THR A 323 3.26 23.18 5.37
C THR A 323 2.69 23.91 4.15
N ALA A 324 3.50 24.16 3.12
CA ALA A 324 3.02 24.71 1.86
C ALA A 324 2.34 23.62 1.02
N ILE A 325 1.24 23.96 0.36
CA ILE A 325 0.51 23.06 -0.54
C ILE A 325 1.07 23.16 -1.97
N ASP A 326 1.20 22.01 -2.64
CA ASP A 326 1.48 21.96 -4.07
C ASP A 326 0.19 22.32 -4.83
N SER A 327 0.22 23.42 -5.58
CA SER A 327 -0.96 23.92 -6.29
C SER A 327 -1.46 22.99 -7.40
N GLN A 328 -0.66 22.02 -7.85
CA GLN A 328 -1.08 21.08 -8.87
C GLN A 328 -1.73 19.82 -8.29
N SER A 329 -1.31 19.34 -7.12
CA SER A 329 -1.94 18.15 -6.50
C SER A 329 -2.94 18.51 -5.42
N GLY A 330 -2.83 19.67 -4.76
CA GLY A 330 -3.62 19.99 -3.57
C GLY A 330 -3.10 19.33 -2.29
N GLU A 331 -1.98 18.61 -2.36
CA GLU A 331 -1.34 17.92 -1.24
C GLU A 331 -0.15 18.73 -0.67
N PRO A 332 0.40 18.36 0.49
CA PRO A 332 1.53 19.05 1.08
C PRO A 332 2.75 18.87 0.18
N LYS A 333 3.45 19.98 -0.07
CA LYS A 333 4.60 19.98 -0.96
C LYS A 333 5.69 19.06 -0.42
N VAL A 334 6.10 18.10 -1.25
CA VAL A 334 7.21 17.21 -0.96
C VAL A 334 8.53 17.98 -1.05
N ILE A 335 9.33 17.88 0.00
CA ILE A 335 10.66 18.49 0.09
C ILE A 335 11.71 17.45 0.44
N THR A 336 12.99 17.79 0.28
CA THR A 336 14.09 16.97 0.80
C THR A 336 14.66 17.55 2.09
N THR A 337 15.17 16.67 2.95
CA THR A 337 15.66 17.03 4.28
C THR A 337 16.87 16.20 4.69
N ASN A 338 17.62 16.74 5.65
CA ASN A 338 18.68 16.04 6.39
C ASN A 338 18.24 15.65 7.82
N ARG A 339 16.95 15.81 8.14
CA ARG A 339 16.36 15.26 9.38
C ARG A 339 16.65 13.76 9.49
N LYS A 340 16.71 13.29 10.74
CA LYS A 340 16.86 11.86 11.01
C LYS A 340 15.64 11.12 10.51
N THR A 341 15.86 9.96 9.93
CA THR A 341 14.80 9.00 9.60
C THR A 341 14.50 8.05 10.78
N THR A 342 15.35 8.11 11.82
CA THR A 342 15.26 7.24 12.98
C THR A 342 14.44 7.86 14.11
N VAL A 343 13.73 7.02 14.85
CA VAL A 343 12.98 7.36 16.08
C VAL A 343 13.50 6.59 17.27
#